data_AF-A0A954EGR6-F1
#
_entry.id   AF-A0A954EGR6-F1
#
_cell.length_a   1.000
_cell.length_b   1.000
_cell.length_c   1.000
_cell.angle_alpha   90.00
_cell.angle_beta   90.00
_cell.angle_gamma   90.00
#
_symmetry.space_group_name_H-M   'P 1'
#
loop_
_entity.id
_entity.type
_entity.pdbx_description
1 polymer ?
#
loop_
_entity_poly.entity_id
_entity_poly.type
_entity_poly.pdbx_seq_one_letter_code
_entity_poly.pdbx_strand_id
1 'polypeptide(L)'
;DRLIEMGVMYTWFHVYRPMGPQASPELCLTPEQQKRARQFVVDMRVKKPIIIVDAYFDGEGDALCPAATGITNHINPWGDVEPCPIIQFSTDSIHTPGKTIKEKISGSAFLQDFRKLASETTRGCIVLERPDLLAELVEKHGAKDVTARKTAMSELGAMTVRTSQFNPGNEIPEKSWAYRIAKRFWFNDFGVYRGKDHQSNSAPAVLAKQTTPPASEPPLVELEC
;
A
#
# COMPACT_ATOMS: atom_id res chain seq x y z
N ASP A 1 14.66 -10.54 -20.44
CA ASP A 1 16.12 -10.77 -20.30
C ASP A 1 16.96 -9.50 -20.37
N ARG A 2 16.51 -8.46 -21.08
CA ARG A 2 17.23 -7.18 -21.20
C ARG A 2 17.82 -6.60 -19.90
N LEU A 3 17.06 -6.59 -18.80
CA LEU A 3 17.56 -6.09 -17.51
C LEU A 3 18.78 -6.90 -17.01
N ILE A 4 18.79 -8.21 -17.21
CA ILE A 4 19.90 -9.09 -16.82
C ILE A 4 21.13 -8.81 -17.69
N GLU A 5 20.95 -8.66 -19.01
CA GLU A 5 22.03 -8.29 -19.94
C GLU A 5 22.66 -6.95 -19.58
N MET A 6 21.86 -6.00 -19.08
CA MET A 6 22.32 -4.70 -18.58
C MET A 6 23.05 -4.80 -17.23
N GLY A 7 23.14 -5.98 -16.61
CA GLY A 7 23.76 -6.18 -15.31
C GLY A 7 22.89 -5.73 -14.12
N VAL A 8 21.57 -5.57 -14.31
CA VAL A 8 20.67 -5.16 -13.22
C VAL A 8 20.52 -6.28 -12.21
N MET A 9 20.90 -6.00 -10.96
CA MET A 9 20.82 -6.96 -9.85
C MET A 9 19.37 -7.18 -9.38
N TYR A 10 18.57 -6.12 -9.30
CA TYR A 10 17.20 -6.19 -8.82
C TYR A 10 16.31 -5.09 -9.42
N THR A 11 15.00 -5.34 -9.42
CA THR A 11 13.98 -4.39 -9.87
C THR A 11 12.83 -4.31 -8.87
N TRP A 12 12.25 -3.12 -8.73
CA TRP A 12 11.01 -2.91 -7.97
C TRP A 12 9.82 -2.97 -8.92
N PHE A 13 8.86 -3.83 -8.61
CA PHE A 13 7.67 -4.03 -9.42
C PHE A 13 6.45 -3.44 -8.70
N HIS A 14 6.07 -2.23 -9.10
CA HIS A 14 4.95 -1.48 -8.53
C HIS A 14 3.80 -1.37 -9.53
N VAL A 15 2.58 -1.45 -9.01
CA VAL A 15 1.36 -1.13 -9.76
C VAL A 15 0.97 0.31 -9.47
N TYR A 16 0.36 0.97 -10.46
CA TYR A 16 -0.09 2.35 -10.31
C TYR A 16 -1.18 2.46 -9.23
N ARG A 17 -0.99 3.41 -8.30
CA ARG A 17 -1.96 3.74 -7.24
C ARG A 17 -2.37 5.20 -7.40
N PRO A 18 -3.67 5.49 -7.59
CA PRO A 18 -4.13 6.82 -7.96
C PRO A 18 -4.15 7.70 -6.71
N MET A 19 -3.34 8.76 -6.71
CA MET A 19 -3.22 9.72 -5.62
C MET A 19 -2.85 11.09 -6.16
N GLY A 20 -3.26 12.13 -5.44
CA GLY A 20 -2.96 13.52 -5.80
C GLY A 20 -4.11 14.22 -6.55
N PRO A 21 -3.90 15.49 -6.92
CA PRO A 21 -4.97 16.36 -7.45
C PRO A 21 -5.43 16.01 -8.86
N GLN A 22 -4.59 15.30 -9.63
CA GLN A 22 -4.84 14.92 -11.02
C GLN A 22 -4.50 13.44 -11.21
N ALA A 23 -5.13 12.59 -10.39
CA ALA A 23 -4.96 11.15 -10.53
C ALA A 23 -5.65 10.65 -11.81
N SER A 24 -5.08 9.61 -12.42
CA SER A 24 -5.64 8.89 -13.59
C SER A 24 -6.16 7.51 -13.15
N PRO A 25 -7.29 7.45 -12.42
CA PRO A 25 -7.81 6.21 -11.86
C PRO A 25 -8.12 5.11 -12.87
N GLU A 26 -8.27 5.43 -14.14
CA GLU A 26 -8.42 4.52 -15.28
C GLU A 26 -7.17 3.68 -15.57
N LEU A 27 -5.99 4.10 -15.11
CA LEU A 27 -4.73 3.34 -15.24
C LEU A 27 -4.54 2.30 -14.13
N CYS A 28 -5.46 2.24 -13.16
CA CYS A 28 -5.41 1.25 -12.10
C CYS A 28 -5.76 -0.14 -12.62
N LEU A 29 -5.01 -1.13 -12.14
CA LEU A 29 -5.28 -2.52 -12.47
C LEU A 29 -6.56 -3.02 -11.79
N THR A 30 -7.38 -3.76 -12.53
CA THR A 30 -8.50 -4.55 -11.97
C THR A 30 -7.97 -5.63 -11.01
N PRO A 31 -8.78 -6.19 -10.10
CA PRO A 31 -8.37 -7.29 -9.22
C PRO A 31 -7.76 -8.48 -9.98
N GLU A 32 -8.30 -8.84 -11.13
CA GLU A 32 -7.80 -9.90 -12.02
C GLU A 32 -6.44 -9.53 -12.62
N GLN A 33 -6.26 -8.28 -13.06
CA GLN A 33 -4.98 -7.80 -13.58
C GLN A 33 -3.92 -7.73 -12.47
N GLN A 34 -4.28 -7.33 -11.25
CA GLN A 34 -3.39 -7.36 -10.10
C GLN A 34 -2.95 -8.79 -9.76
N LYS A 35 -3.89 -9.75 -9.80
CA LYS A 35 -3.59 -11.19 -9.65
C LYS A 35 -2.60 -11.67 -10.71
N ARG A 36 -2.80 -11.29 -11.98
CA ARG A 36 -1.86 -11.62 -13.07
C ARG A 36 -0.47 -11.00 -12.84
N ALA A 37 -0.40 -9.73 -12.42
CA ALA A 37 0.85 -9.06 -12.10
C ALA A 37 1.60 -9.76 -10.97
N ARG A 38 0.89 -10.16 -9.91
CA ARG A 38 1.47 -10.94 -8.81
C ARG A 38 1.93 -12.32 -9.28
N GLN A 39 1.14 -13.02 -10.09
CA GLN A 39 1.53 -14.31 -10.68
C GLN A 39 2.82 -14.19 -11.49
N PHE A 40 2.95 -13.14 -12.30
CA PHE A 40 4.16 -12.86 -13.06
C PHE A 40 5.38 -12.68 -12.15
N VAL A 41 5.26 -11.89 -11.08
CA VAL A 41 6.38 -11.66 -10.14
C VAL A 41 6.85 -12.96 -9.50
N VAL A 42 5.94 -13.78 -8.94
CA VAL A 42 6.34 -15.04 -8.28
C VAL A 42 6.92 -16.06 -9.27
N ASP A 43 6.45 -16.05 -10.51
CA ASP A 43 6.95 -16.90 -11.58
C ASP A 43 8.36 -16.50 -12.01
N MET A 44 8.58 -15.20 -12.22
CA MET A 44 9.86 -14.72 -12.71
C MET A 44 10.97 -14.89 -11.67
N ARG A 45 10.66 -14.78 -10.37
CA ARG A 45 11.61 -15.03 -9.27
C ARG A 45 12.24 -16.42 -9.26
N VAL A 46 11.56 -17.42 -9.84
CA VAL A 46 12.08 -18.80 -9.97
C VAL A 46 12.60 -19.11 -11.38
N LYS A 47 12.26 -18.29 -12.37
CA LYS A 47 12.62 -18.52 -13.78
C LYS A 47 13.85 -17.73 -14.22
N LYS A 48 14.13 -16.58 -13.59
CA LYS A 48 15.13 -15.61 -14.07
C LYS A 48 16.13 -15.26 -12.97
N PRO A 49 17.43 -15.11 -13.30
CA PRO A 49 18.48 -14.75 -12.34
C PRO A 49 18.49 -13.24 -12.03
N ILE A 50 17.34 -12.69 -11.60
CA ILE A 50 17.18 -11.30 -11.18
C ILE A 50 16.25 -11.24 -9.97
N ILE A 51 16.54 -10.35 -9.03
CA ILE A 51 15.66 -10.13 -7.88
C ILE A 51 14.53 -9.20 -8.30
N ILE A 52 13.29 -9.63 -8.13
CA ILE A 52 12.11 -8.78 -8.35
C ILE A 52 11.50 -8.50 -6.99
N VAL A 53 11.27 -7.24 -6.64
CA VAL A 53 10.74 -6.84 -5.34
C VAL A 53 9.29 -6.36 -5.49
N ASP A 54 8.39 -6.96 -4.69
CA ASP A 54 7.00 -6.52 -4.52
C ASP A 54 6.69 -6.38 -3.02
N ALA A 55 6.45 -5.16 -2.55
CA ALA A 55 6.42 -4.85 -1.11
C ALA A 55 5.06 -5.01 -0.44
N TYR A 56 4.09 -5.61 -1.13
CA TYR A 56 2.68 -5.59 -0.72
C TYR A 56 2.10 -6.96 -0.38
N PHE A 57 2.93 -8.00 -0.39
CA PHE A 57 2.51 -9.38 -0.12
C PHE A 57 3.54 -10.09 0.77
N ASP A 58 3.09 -10.90 1.71
CA ASP A 58 3.97 -11.80 2.47
C ASP A 58 4.33 -13.06 1.68
N GLY A 59 4.88 -14.07 2.38
CA GLY A 59 5.30 -15.35 1.80
C GLY A 59 4.15 -16.24 1.33
N GLU A 60 2.99 -16.15 1.99
CA GLU A 60 1.79 -16.92 1.65
C GLU A 60 0.94 -16.20 0.60
N GLY A 61 1.30 -14.97 0.26
CA GLY A 61 0.61 -14.18 -0.75
C GLY A 61 -0.50 -13.32 -0.16
N ASP A 62 -0.61 -13.26 1.17
CA ASP A 62 -1.53 -12.36 1.82
C ASP A 62 -1.05 -10.92 1.65
N ALA A 63 -2.00 -10.03 1.36
CA ALA A 63 -1.71 -8.61 1.26
C ALA A 63 -1.15 -8.05 2.58
N LEU A 64 -0.26 -7.07 2.48
CA LEU A 64 0.17 -6.26 3.61
C LEU A 64 0.43 -4.82 3.18
N CYS A 65 0.33 -3.91 4.14
CA CYS A 65 0.73 -2.52 4.02
C CYS A 65 1.93 -2.23 4.94
N PRO A 66 3.12 -1.87 4.41
CA PRO A 66 4.31 -1.57 5.22
C PRO A 66 4.11 -0.43 6.25
N ALA A 67 3.24 0.52 5.93
CA ALA A 67 2.88 1.61 6.84
C ALA A 67 2.00 1.11 7.99
N ALA A 68 1.04 0.21 7.72
CA ALA A 68 0.19 -0.38 8.74
C ALA A 68 0.96 -1.35 9.65
N THR A 69 1.94 -2.08 9.11
CA THR A 69 2.80 -2.96 9.91
C THR A 69 3.81 -2.20 10.76
N GLY A 70 4.00 -0.90 10.51
CA GLY A 70 4.92 -0.05 11.26
C GLY A 70 6.39 -0.19 10.88
N ILE A 71 6.70 -0.94 9.80
CA ILE A 71 8.07 -1.12 9.29
C ILE A 71 8.59 0.17 8.65
N THR A 72 7.69 0.96 8.05
CA THR A 72 8.06 2.19 7.34
C THR A 72 7.36 3.40 7.93
N ASN A 73 8.07 4.51 8.00
CA ASN A 73 7.52 5.86 8.17
C ASN A 73 8.17 6.74 7.11
N HIS A 74 7.49 7.81 6.73
CA HIS A 74 7.99 8.75 5.73
C HIS A 74 8.35 10.07 6.40
N ILE A 75 9.48 10.66 6.01
CA ILE A 75 9.86 12.02 6.39
C ILE A 75 9.91 12.81 5.10
N ASN A 76 9.03 13.80 4.97
CA ASN A 76 8.92 14.57 3.73
C ASN A 76 10.08 15.59 3.60
N PRO A 77 10.21 16.29 2.46
CA PRO A 77 11.28 17.28 2.25
C PRO A 77 11.31 18.45 3.24
N TRP A 78 10.20 18.75 3.91
CA TRP A 78 10.11 19.79 4.97
C TRP A 78 10.35 19.23 6.37
N GLY A 79 10.64 17.93 6.48
CA GLY A 79 10.95 17.26 7.73
C GLY A 79 9.73 16.78 8.51
N ASP A 80 8.51 16.88 7.97
CA ASP A 80 7.32 16.36 8.65
C ASP A 80 7.29 14.83 8.62
N VAL A 81 6.84 14.23 9.74
CA VAL A 81 6.76 12.78 9.91
C VAL A 81 5.36 12.30 9.48
N GLU A 82 5.31 11.56 8.38
CA GLU A 82 4.09 11.06 7.74
C GLU A 82 4.02 9.53 7.84
N PRO A 83 2.82 8.93 7.94
CA PRO A 83 2.69 7.47 8.02
C PRO A 83 3.10 6.76 6.71
N CYS A 84 2.91 7.41 5.57
CA CYS A 84 3.15 6.84 4.23
C CYS A 84 3.37 8.00 3.24
N PRO A 85 4.22 7.87 2.20
CA PRO A 85 4.50 8.96 1.25
C PRO A 85 3.28 9.56 0.54
N ILE A 86 2.17 8.82 0.47
CA ILE A 86 0.91 9.31 -0.14
C ILE A 86 -0.09 9.86 0.90
N ILE A 87 0.18 9.70 2.20
CA ILE A 87 -0.64 10.23 3.29
C ILE A 87 0.11 11.41 3.89
N GLN A 88 -0.05 12.55 3.23
CA GLN A 88 0.75 13.75 3.49
C GLN A 88 0.11 14.60 4.60
N PHE A 89 -0.11 13.96 5.76
CA PHE A 89 -0.61 14.56 6.98
C PHE A 89 0.36 14.27 8.13
N SER A 90 0.55 15.25 9.01
CA SER A 90 1.49 15.09 10.11
C SER A 90 1.09 15.87 11.37
N THR A 91 1.50 15.35 12.52
CA THR A 91 1.41 16.02 13.83
C THR A 91 2.77 16.44 14.37
N ASP A 92 3.88 16.06 13.72
CA ASP A 92 5.23 16.33 14.23
C ASP A 92 6.28 16.42 13.11
N SER A 93 7.39 17.11 13.37
CA SER A 93 8.47 17.32 12.41
C SER A 93 9.81 17.01 13.07
N ILE A 94 10.81 16.57 12.29
CA ILE A 94 12.18 16.41 12.75
C ILE A 94 12.76 17.72 13.30
N HIS A 95 12.21 18.87 12.90
CA HIS A 95 12.61 20.19 13.38
C HIS A 95 11.95 20.61 14.70
N THR A 96 10.88 19.91 15.15
CA THR A 96 10.25 20.21 16.45
C THR A 96 11.27 20.02 17.58
N PRO A 97 11.60 21.05 18.36
CA PRO A 97 12.52 20.91 19.48
C PRO A 97 11.90 20.08 20.61
N GLY A 98 12.73 19.54 21.50
CA GLY A 98 12.25 18.86 22.72
C GLY A 98 11.76 17.42 22.54
N LYS A 99 11.89 16.82 21.35
CA LYS A 99 11.64 15.39 21.10
C LYS A 99 12.72 14.79 20.21
N THR A 100 13.13 13.57 20.53
CA THR A 100 13.95 12.70 19.68
C THR A 100 13.14 12.16 18.50
N ILE A 101 13.82 11.68 17.45
CA ILE A 101 13.14 11.04 16.30
C ILE A 101 12.32 9.82 16.73
N LYS A 102 12.80 9.05 17.71
CA LYS A 102 12.09 7.90 18.28
C LYS A 102 10.78 8.33 18.92
N GLU A 103 10.78 9.41 19.70
CA GLU A 103 9.55 9.92 20.34
C GLU A 103 8.58 10.47 19.30
N LYS A 104 9.07 11.12 18.24
CA LYS A 104 8.24 11.64 17.14
C LYS A 104 7.57 10.52 16.34
N ILE A 105 8.21 9.35 16.19
CA ILE A 105 7.68 8.22 15.42
C ILE A 105 6.91 7.23 16.30
N SER A 106 7.55 6.70 17.34
CA SER A 106 6.98 5.67 18.21
C SER A 106 6.03 6.24 19.25
N GLY A 107 6.22 7.50 19.67
CA GLY A 107 5.35 8.20 20.63
C GLY A 107 4.24 9.03 20.00
N SER A 108 4.11 9.05 18.66
CA SER A 108 3.03 9.78 18.00
C SER A 108 1.70 9.02 18.11
N ALA A 109 0.73 9.64 18.78
CA ALA A 109 -0.64 9.14 18.87
C ALA A 109 -1.28 8.99 17.47
N PHE A 110 -1.03 9.94 16.57
CA PHE A 110 -1.55 9.89 15.20
C PHE A 110 -1.02 8.67 14.43
N LEU A 111 0.30 8.40 14.50
CA LEU A 111 0.89 7.24 13.82
C LEU A 111 0.46 5.91 14.45
N GLN A 112 0.24 5.87 15.77
CA GLN A 112 -0.28 4.69 16.45
C GLN A 112 -1.73 4.40 16.04
N ASP A 113 -2.60 5.39 16.12
CA ASP A 113 -4.01 5.25 15.73
C ASP A 113 -4.16 4.96 14.23
N PHE A 114 -3.30 5.55 13.38
CA PHE A 114 -3.22 5.20 11.97
C PHE A 114 -2.92 3.71 11.76
N ARG A 115 -1.87 3.18 12.41
CA ARG A 115 -1.50 1.75 12.27
C ARG A 115 -2.62 0.84 12.73
N LYS A 116 -3.26 1.19 13.86
CA LYS A 116 -4.40 0.45 14.39
C LYS A 116 -5.57 0.45 13.40
N LEU A 117 -6.02 1.64 12.99
CA LEU A 117 -7.13 1.81 12.04
C LEU A 117 -6.86 1.09 10.72
N ALA A 118 -5.70 1.31 10.11
CA ALA A 118 -5.33 0.70 8.84
C ALA A 118 -5.37 -0.82 8.92
N SER A 119 -4.75 -1.40 9.95
CA SER A 119 -4.67 -2.86 10.11
C SER A 119 -5.98 -3.52 10.53
N GLU A 120 -6.89 -2.79 11.20
CA GLU A 120 -8.26 -3.27 11.51
C GLU A 120 -9.20 -3.16 10.32
N THR A 121 -8.96 -2.22 9.41
CA THR A 121 -9.86 -1.93 8.29
C THR A 121 -9.61 -2.85 7.09
N THR A 122 -8.35 -3.03 6.70
CA THR A 122 -7.99 -3.78 5.49
C THR A 122 -6.56 -4.33 5.58
N ARG A 123 -6.26 -5.40 4.84
CA ARG A 123 -4.87 -5.79 4.54
C ARG A 123 -4.26 -5.00 3.37
N GLY A 124 -5.08 -4.20 2.71
CA GLY A 124 -4.76 -3.39 1.55
C GLY A 124 -4.26 -1.99 1.89
N CYS A 125 -4.42 -1.06 0.96
CA CYS A 125 -4.14 0.35 1.16
C CYS A 125 -5.39 1.08 1.67
N ILE A 126 -5.39 1.49 2.94
CA ILE A 126 -6.53 2.22 3.54
C ILE A 126 -6.92 3.48 2.77
N VAL A 127 -5.96 4.19 2.16
CA VAL A 127 -6.24 5.40 1.39
C VAL A 127 -7.12 5.13 0.17
N LEU A 128 -6.89 3.99 -0.50
CA LEU A 128 -7.67 3.59 -1.67
C LEU A 128 -9.01 2.98 -1.27
N GLU A 129 -9.02 2.26 -0.15
CA GLU A 129 -10.17 1.45 0.24
C GLU A 129 -11.17 2.16 1.15
N ARG A 130 -10.68 2.99 2.07
CA ARG A 130 -11.46 3.74 3.06
C ARG A 130 -10.85 5.13 3.30
N PRO A 131 -10.84 6.00 2.26
CA PRO A 131 -10.39 7.39 2.40
C PRO A 131 -11.21 8.18 3.42
N ASP A 132 -12.48 7.80 3.62
CA ASP A 132 -13.39 8.34 4.63
C ASP A 132 -12.85 8.15 6.05
N LEU A 133 -12.48 6.91 6.42
CA LEU A 133 -11.93 6.62 7.76
C LEU A 133 -10.59 7.32 7.99
N LEU A 134 -9.79 7.46 6.92
CA LEU A 134 -8.54 8.20 7.02
C LEU A 134 -8.78 9.69 7.25
N ALA A 135 -9.78 10.29 6.60
CA ALA A 135 -10.15 11.69 6.80
C ALA A 135 -10.60 11.93 8.25
N GLU A 136 -11.45 11.06 8.80
CA GLU A 136 -11.89 11.12 10.21
C GLU A 136 -10.70 11.05 11.18
N LEU A 137 -9.72 10.18 10.89
CA LEU A 137 -8.51 10.07 11.70
C LEU A 137 -7.67 11.35 11.65
N VAL A 138 -7.49 11.93 10.47
CA VAL A 138 -6.73 13.17 10.30
C VAL A 138 -7.38 14.30 11.09
N GLU A 139 -8.71 14.45 11.00
CA GLU A 139 -9.48 15.44 11.76
C GLU A 139 -9.38 15.21 13.27
N LYS A 140 -9.57 13.95 13.73
CA LYS A 140 -9.46 13.57 15.15
C LYS A 140 -8.15 14.01 15.78
N HIS A 141 -7.04 13.90 15.05
CA HIS A 141 -5.72 14.25 15.55
C HIS A 141 -5.28 15.69 15.25
N GLY A 142 -6.09 16.46 14.50
CA GLY A 142 -5.69 17.77 13.99
C GLY A 142 -4.40 17.69 13.16
N ALA A 143 -4.20 16.60 12.42
CA ALA A 143 -2.99 16.42 11.63
C ALA A 143 -3.00 17.40 10.46
N LYS A 144 -1.95 18.23 10.37
CA LYS A 144 -1.86 19.28 9.35
C LYS A 144 -1.58 18.69 7.98
N ASP A 145 -2.17 19.30 6.95
CA ASP A 145 -1.77 19.10 5.56
C ASP A 145 -0.34 19.64 5.37
N VAL A 146 0.58 18.73 5.07
CA VAL A 146 2.01 19.03 4.88
C VAL A 146 2.43 19.03 3.41
N THR A 147 1.47 18.93 2.50
CA THR A 147 1.73 19.17 1.07
C THR A 147 2.04 20.64 0.82
N ALA A 148 2.75 20.93 -0.27
CA ALA A 148 2.94 22.31 -0.74
C ALA A 148 1.62 22.94 -1.23
N ARG A 149 0.72 22.12 -1.76
CA ARG A 149 -0.53 22.52 -2.41
C ARG A 149 -1.67 22.83 -1.43
N LYS A 150 -1.62 22.31 -0.20
CA LYS A 150 -2.64 22.52 0.86
C LYS A 150 -4.05 22.08 0.48
N THR A 151 -4.13 21.04 -0.34
CA THR A 151 -5.38 20.47 -0.87
C THR A 151 -5.57 18.99 -0.51
N ALA A 152 -4.71 18.41 0.34
CA ALA A 152 -4.72 16.97 0.62
C ALA A 152 -6.04 16.48 1.21
N MET A 153 -6.70 17.26 2.09
CA MET A 153 -8.02 16.89 2.63
C MET A 153 -9.10 16.90 1.55
N SER A 154 -9.09 17.92 0.68
CA SER A 154 -10.03 18.00 -0.44
C SER A 154 -9.81 16.87 -1.45
N GLU A 155 -8.55 16.52 -1.71
CA GLU A 155 -8.19 15.39 -2.58
C GLU A 155 -8.69 14.08 -1.99
N LEU A 156 -8.45 13.84 -0.70
CA LEU A 156 -8.91 12.65 0.02
C LEU A 156 -10.44 12.55 -0.01
N GLY A 157 -11.15 13.65 0.22
CA GLY A 157 -12.61 13.71 0.16
C GLY A 157 -13.20 13.52 -1.25
N ALA A 158 -12.42 13.81 -2.30
CA ALA A 158 -12.81 13.57 -3.69
C ALA A 158 -12.50 12.14 -4.18
N MET A 159 -11.78 11.33 -3.39
CA MET A 159 -11.43 9.97 -3.78
C MET A 159 -12.66 9.07 -3.82
N THR A 160 -12.76 8.28 -4.90
CA THR A 160 -13.69 7.16 -4.96
C THR A 160 -13.05 5.90 -4.38
N VAL A 161 -13.77 5.23 -3.48
CA VAL A 161 -13.42 3.92 -2.93
C VAL A 161 -13.12 2.95 -4.06
N ARG A 162 -12.00 2.24 -3.96
CA ARG A 162 -11.57 1.23 -4.93
C ARG A 162 -10.81 0.10 -4.27
N THR A 163 -10.78 -1.05 -4.93
CA THR A 163 -9.93 -2.17 -4.51
C THR A 163 -8.45 -1.81 -4.60
N SER A 164 -7.66 -2.36 -3.67
CA SER A 164 -6.21 -2.24 -3.67
C SER A 164 -5.56 -3.63 -3.86
N GLN A 165 -4.41 -3.90 -3.23
CA GLN A 165 -3.75 -5.22 -3.26
C GLN A 165 -4.51 -6.31 -2.49
N PHE A 166 -5.46 -5.96 -1.60
CA PHE A 166 -6.21 -6.96 -0.85
C PHE A 166 -7.29 -7.58 -1.73
N ASN A 167 -7.12 -8.87 -2.04
CA ASN A 167 -8.01 -9.65 -2.88
C ASN A 167 -8.27 -11.02 -2.22
N PRO A 168 -9.21 -11.10 -1.27
CA PRO A 168 -9.43 -12.30 -0.46
C PRO A 168 -9.84 -13.51 -1.32
N GLY A 169 -9.22 -14.66 -1.07
CA GLY A 169 -9.46 -15.92 -1.79
C GLY A 169 -8.71 -16.05 -3.12
N ASN A 170 -7.88 -15.05 -3.47
CA ASN A 170 -7.05 -15.03 -4.67
C ASN A 170 -5.56 -14.89 -4.38
N GLU A 171 -5.13 -15.30 -3.18
CA GLU A 171 -3.76 -15.23 -2.72
C GLU A 171 -2.83 -16.07 -3.60
N ILE A 172 -1.64 -15.52 -3.88
CA ILE A 172 -0.61 -16.20 -4.67
C ILE A 172 0.66 -16.31 -3.81
N PRO A 173 0.93 -17.49 -3.23
CA PRO A 173 2.11 -17.69 -2.40
C PRO A 173 3.39 -17.63 -3.22
N GLU A 174 4.50 -17.30 -2.56
CA GLU A 174 5.82 -17.38 -3.18
C GLU A 174 6.12 -18.81 -3.66
N LYS A 175 6.71 -18.95 -4.84
CA LYS A 175 7.16 -20.25 -5.37
C LYS A 175 8.56 -20.64 -4.90
N SER A 176 9.42 -19.65 -4.65
CA SER A 176 10.80 -19.88 -4.24
C SER A 176 10.89 -20.11 -2.73
N TRP A 177 11.51 -21.21 -2.32
CA TRP A 177 11.78 -21.51 -0.93
C TRP A 177 12.64 -20.43 -0.26
N ALA A 178 13.60 -19.85 -0.98
CA ALA A 178 14.45 -18.77 -0.49
C ALA A 178 13.63 -17.51 -0.21
N TYR A 179 12.69 -17.15 -1.09
CA TYR A 179 11.79 -16.02 -0.85
C TYR A 179 10.78 -16.30 0.27
N ARG A 180 10.29 -17.54 0.42
CA ARG A 180 9.44 -17.91 1.57
C ARG A 180 10.17 -17.71 2.90
N ILE A 181 11.42 -18.16 2.99
CA ILE A 181 12.25 -17.94 4.18
C ILE A 181 12.49 -16.44 4.39
N ALA A 182 12.90 -15.72 3.35
CA ALA A 182 13.20 -14.31 3.45
C ALA A 182 11.98 -13.49 3.91
N LYS A 183 10.81 -13.75 3.31
CA LYS A 183 9.56 -13.08 3.69
C LYS A 183 9.09 -13.52 5.07
N ARG A 184 9.29 -14.77 5.47
CA ARG A 184 8.95 -15.23 6.82
C ARG A 184 9.72 -14.52 7.92
N PHE A 185 10.96 -14.11 7.70
CA PHE A 185 11.78 -13.46 8.73
C PHE A 185 11.85 -11.93 8.62
N TRP A 186 11.85 -11.38 7.41
CA TRP A 186 12.15 -9.95 7.19
C TRP A 186 11.02 -9.16 6.52
N PHE A 187 10.09 -9.83 5.83
CA PHE A 187 8.99 -9.16 5.10
C PHE A 187 7.67 -9.88 5.35
N ASN A 188 7.38 -10.10 6.64
CA ASN A 188 6.09 -10.60 7.10
C ASN A 188 5.27 -9.43 7.68
N ASP A 189 4.06 -9.72 8.11
CA ASP A 189 3.18 -8.74 8.75
C ASP A 189 3.50 -8.49 10.23
N PHE A 190 4.52 -9.14 10.80
CA PHE A 190 4.86 -9.12 12.23
C PHE A 190 3.68 -9.42 13.17
N GLY A 191 2.70 -10.19 12.69
CA GLY A 191 1.48 -10.52 13.42
C GLY A 191 0.46 -9.37 13.52
N VAL A 192 0.67 -8.26 12.81
CA VAL A 192 -0.17 -7.06 12.88
C VAL A 192 -1.62 -7.33 12.47
N TYR A 193 -1.86 -8.30 11.59
CA TYR A 193 -3.20 -8.69 11.14
C TYR A 193 -3.77 -9.90 11.88
N ARG A 194 -3.04 -10.49 12.84
CA ARG A 194 -3.50 -11.71 13.54
C ARG A 194 -4.81 -11.45 14.29
N GLY A 195 -5.83 -12.26 14.00
CA GLY A 195 -7.14 -12.18 14.65
C GLY A 195 -8.02 -11.01 14.20
N LYS A 196 -7.65 -10.32 13.11
CA LYS A 196 -8.45 -9.23 12.53
C LYS A 196 -9.29 -9.75 11.38
N ASP A 197 -10.54 -9.33 11.32
CA ASP A 197 -11.47 -9.64 10.24
C ASP A 197 -11.58 -8.44 9.29
N HIS A 198 -11.27 -8.68 8.02
CA HIS A 198 -11.31 -7.67 6.96
C HIS A 198 -12.46 -7.90 5.97
N GLN A 199 -13.33 -8.88 6.21
CA GLN A 199 -14.38 -9.29 5.27
C GLN A 199 -15.57 -8.31 5.20
N SER A 200 -15.66 -7.35 6.12
CA SER A 200 -16.82 -6.43 6.21
C SER A 200 -16.49 -4.99 5.84
N ASN A 201 -15.29 -4.50 6.19
CA ASN A 201 -14.92 -3.09 6.15
C ASN A 201 -14.01 -2.69 4.99
N SER A 202 -13.37 -3.66 4.33
CA SER A 202 -12.45 -3.46 3.21
C SER A 202 -13.20 -3.10 1.92
N ALA A 203 -12.50 -2.49 0.95
CA ALA A 203 -13.15 -2.13 -0.32
C ALA A 203 -13.74 -3.32 -1.07
N PRO A 204 -13.10 -4.51 -1.16
CA PRO A 204 -13.75 -5.68 -1.77
C PRO A 204 -15.13 -5.98 -1.17
N ALA A 205 -15.28 -5.86 0.16
CA ALA A 205 -16.53 -6.11 0.85
C ALA A 205 -17.57 -4.99 0.64
N VAL A 206 -17.13 -3.73 0.68
CA VAL A 206 -18.00 -2.56 0.50
C VAL A 206 -18.52 -2.48 -0.94
N LEU A 207 -17.64 -2.68 -1.93
CA LEU A 207 -17.98 -2.61 -3.35
C LEU A 207 -18.83 -3.80 -3.81
N ALA A 208 -18.61 -5.00 -3.27
CA ALA A 208 -19.47 -6.16 -3.56
C ALA A 208 -20.94 -5.91 -3.18
N LYS A 209 -21.20 -5.10 -2.15
CA LYS A 209 -22.56 -4.69 -1.74
C LYS A 209 -23.17 -3.63 -2.65
N GLN A 210 -22.38 -2.96 -3.50
CA GLN A 210 -22.79 -1.81 -4.31
C GLN A 210 -23.08 -2.15 -5.79
N THR A 211 -22.95 -3.42 -6.20
CA THR A 211 -23.29 -3.96 -7.54
C THR A 211 -23.24 -2.94 -8.69
N THR A 212 -22.06 -2.75 -9.29
CA THR A 212 -21.93 -2.13 -10.62
C THR A 212 -21.24 -3.12 -11.55
N PRO A 213 -21.69 -3.32 -12.80
CA PRO A 213 -21.04 -4.23 -13.75
C PRO A 213 -19.60 -3.77 -14.03
N PRO A 214 -18.66 -4.69 -14.28
CA PRO A 214 -17.28 -4.33 -14.62
C PRO A 214 -17.26 -3.52 -15.93
N ALA A 215 -16.48 -2.45 -15.94
CA ALA A 215 -16.16 -1.71 -17.16
C ALA A 215 -15.39 -2.62 -18.13
N SER A 216 -15.61 -2.45 -19.43
CA SER A 216 -14.93 -3.21 -20.49
C SER A 216 -13.41 -3.05 -20.39
N GLU A 217 -12.67 -4.15 -20.47
CA GLU A 217 -11.21 -4.13 -20.43
C GLU A 217 -10.64 -3.29 -21.60
N PRO A 218 -9.69 -2.38 -21.35
CA PRO A 218 -8.96 -1.71 -22.43
C PRO A 218 -8.07 -2.72 -23.16
N PRO A 219 -7.80 -2.51 -24.46
CA PRO A 219 -6.97 -3.42 -25.26
C PRO A 219 -5.58 -3.53 -24.63
N LEU A 220 -5.17 -4.77 -24.36
CA LEU A 220 -3.83 -5.09 -23.89
C LEU A 220 -2.82 -4.86 -25.02
N VAL A 221 -1.74 -4.14 -24.72
CA VAL A 221 -0.59 -4.04 -25.64
C VAL A 221 0.27 -5.27 -25.40
N GLU A 222 0.37 -6.14 -26.41
CA GLU A 222 1.36 -7.22 -26.38
C GLU A 222 2.76 -6.60 -26.40
N LEU A 223 3.54 -6.88 -25.36
CA LEU A 223 4.96 -6.55 -25.36
C LEU A 223 5.66 -7.60 -26.25
N GLU A 224 6.17 -7.17 -27.40
CA GLU A 224 7.05 -8.00 -28.22
C GLU A 224 8.27 -8.38 -27.37
N CYS A 225 8.34 -9.67 -27.00
CA CYS A 225 9.44 -10.27 -26.25
C CYS A 225 10.63 -10.59 -27.14
#